data_AF-A0A6C1SXY2-F1
#
_entry.id   AF-A0A6C1SXY2-F1
#
_cell.length_a   1.000
_cell.length_b   1.000
_cell.length_c   1.000
_cell.angle_alpha   90.00
_cell.angle_beta   90.00
_cell.angle_gamma   90.00
#
_symmetry.space_group_name_H-M   'P 1'
#
loop_
_entity.id
_entity.type
_entity.pdbx_description
1 polymer ?
#
loop_
_entity_poly.entity_id
_entity_poly.type
_entity_poly.pdbx_seq_one_letter_code
_entity_poly.pdbx_strand_id
1 'polypeptide(L)' 'MTVPAVDQQASRAVPQYQLRARCHRPGDAELEVWQLPSPATPHLKAPLRVAGLRGRNLSLVEHRV' A
#
# COMPACT_ATOMS: atom_id res chain seq x y z
N MET A 1 -2.77 25.25 -14.82
CA MET A 1 -3.06 23.82 -15.08
C MET A 1 -3.46 23.22 -13.72
N THR A 2 -4.74 23.27 -13.39
CA THR A 2 -5.27 22.84 -12.08
C THR A 2 -5.45 21.33 -12.10
N VAL A 3 -4.72 20.61 -11.26
CA VAL A 3 -4.98 19.18 -11.02
C VAL A 3 -6.38 19.05 -10.42
N PRO A 4 -7.31 18.26 -10.99
CA PRO A 4 -8.60 18.07 -10.37
C PRO A 4 -8.37 17.40 -9.02
N ALA A 5 -8.94 17.98 -7.97
CA ALA A 5 -9.07 17.30 -6.69
C ALA A 5 -9.87 16.03 -6.96
N VAL A 6 -9.19 14.88 -7.00
CA VAL A 6 -9.82 13.56 -7.08
C VAL A 6 -10.92 13.54 -6.03
N ASP A 7 -12.17 13.41 -6.49
CA ASP A 7 -13.36 13.35 -5.66
C ASP A 7 -13.14 12.32 -4.54
N GLN A 8 -12.89 12.82 -3.32
CA GLN A 8 -12.73 11.97 -2.14
C GLN A 8 -14.02 11.23 -1.77
N GLN A 9 -15.13 11.51 -2.46
CA GLN A 9 -16.42 10.84 -2.29
C GLN A 9 -16.60 9.60 -3.19
N ALA A 10 -15.97 9.55 -4.38
CA ALA A 10 -15.99 8.36 -5.23
C ALA A 10 -15.16 7.20 -4.64
N SER A 11 -14.22 7.50 -3.74
CA SER A 11 -13.34 6.53 -3.08
C SER A 11 -14.01 5.69 -1.98
N ARG A 12 -15.28 5.98 -1.61
CA ARG A 12 -15.99 5.21 -0.56
C ARG A 12 -16.58 3.89 -1.05
N ALA A 13 -16.81 3.71 -2.34
CA ALA A 13 -17.43 2.50 -2.90
C ALA A 13 -16.42 1.47 -3.43
N VAL A 14 -15.11 1.73 -3.32
CA VAL A 14 -14.05 0.81 -3.74
C VAL A 14 -13.21 0.35 -2.54
N PRO A 15 -12.64 -0.88 -2.57
CA PRO A 15 -11.70 -1.31 -1.55
C PRO A 15 -10.51 -0.35 -1.47
N GLN A 16 -10.17 0.06 -0.25
CA GLN A 16 -9.05 0.96 -0.01
C GLN A 16 -7.80 0.16 0.36
N TYR A 17 -6.67 0.52 -0.25
CA TYR A 17 -5.37 -0.09 0.03
C TYR A 17 -4.35 0.96 0.42
N GLN A 18 -3.42 0.57 1.28
CA GLN A 18 -2.28 1.35 1.71
C GLN A 18 -1.00 0.58 1.39
N LEU A 19 -0.08 1.25 0.70
CA LEU A 19 1.27 0.77 0.50
C LEU A 19 2.15 1.32 1.64
N ARG A 20 2.85 0.44 2.36
CA ARG A 20 3.79 0.83 3.41
C ARG A 20 5.19 0.39 3.02
N ALA A 21 6.11 1.33 2.95
CA ALA A 21 7.53 1.06 2.74
C ALA A 21 8.30 1.33 4.02
N ARG A 22 9.22 0.43 4.39
CA ARG A 22 10.09 0.55 5.57
C ARG A 22 11.49 0.08 5.20
N CYS A 23 12.51 0.80 5.64
CA CYS A 23 13.90 0.37 5.55
C CYS A 23 14.39 0.07 6.97
N HIS A 24 14.64 -1.20 7.28
CA HIS A 24 15.08 -1.61 8.62
C HIS A 24 16.60 -1.48 8.75
N ARG A 25 17.35 -1.84 7.70
CA ARG A 25 18.82 -1.75 7.57
C ARG A 25 19.20 -1.59 6.09
N PRO A 26 20.45 -1.21 5.75
CA PRO A 26 20.93 -1.28 4.37
C PRO A 26 20.73 -2.69 3.79
N GLY A 27 20.02 -2.80 2.66
CA GLY A 27 19.68 -4.09 2.04
C GLY A 27 18.51 -4.86 2.69
N ASP A 28 17.86 -4.29 3.71
CA ASP A 28 16.69 -4.86 4.39
C ASP A 28 15.50 -3.89 4.28
N ALA A 29 15.11 -3.64 3.03
CA ALA A 29 13.92 -2.88 2.69
C ALA A 29 12.69 -3.80 2.67
N GLU A 30 11.54 -3.27 3.06
CA GLU A 30 10.26 -3.94 3.14
C GLU A 30 9.16 -3.08 2.52
N LEU A 31 8.31 -3.72 1.71
CA LEU A 31 7.14 -3.15 1.09
C LEU A 31 5.94 -4.01 1.44
N GLU A 32 4.87 -3.40 1.95
CA GLU A 32 3.67 -4.12 2.37
C GLU A 32 2.43 -3.48 1.75
N VAL A 33 1.50 -4.33 1.31
CA VAL A 33 0.17 -3.91 0.89
C VAL A 33 -0.82 -4.25 2.00
N TRP A 34 -1.54 -3.23 2.45
CA TRP A 34 -2.55 -3.33 3.49
C TRP A 34 -3.91 -2.97 2.92
N GLN A 35 -4.93 -3.79 3.14
CA GLN A 35 -6.31 -3.41 2.90
C GLN A 35 -6.83 -2.64 4.11
N LEU A 36 -7.48 -1.51 3.88
CA LEU A 36 -8.01 -0.65 4.94
C LEU A 36 -9.53 -0.85 5.08
N PRO A 37 -10.07 -0.69 6.30
CA PRO A 37 -11.52 -0.60 6.49
C PRO A 37 -12.13 0.47 5.61
N SER A 38 -13.12 0.08 4.81
CA SER A 38 -13.85 0.94 3.89
C SER A 38 -15.30 0.46 3.77
N PRO A 39 -16.24 1.30 3.28
CA PRO A 39 -17.61 0.85 3.04
C PRO A 39 -17.71 -0.33 2.06
N ALA A 40 -16.75 -0.47 1.13
CA ALA A 40 -16.64 -1.61 0.20
C ALA A 40 -16.16 -2.91 0.87
N THR A 41 -15.62 -2.84 2.08
CA THR A 41 -15.03 -3.96 2.82
C THR A 41 -15.58 -4.03 4.25
N PRO A 42 -16.91 -4.17 4.46
CA PRO A 42 -17.55 -3.97 5.77
C PRO A 42 -17.16 -5.02 6.82
N HIS A 43 -16.69 -6.19 6.37
CA HIS A 43 -16.17 -7.28 7.19
C HIS A 43 -14.82 -6.93 7.83
N LEU A 44 -14.07 -5.99 7.23
CA LEU A 44 -12.74 -5.62 7.66
C LEU A 44 -12.81 -4.51 8.72
N LYS A 45 -12.55 -4.85 9.98
CA LYS A 45 -12.63 -3.92 11.13
C LYS A 45 -11.32 -3.24 11.49
N ALA A 46 -10.20 -3.77 10.99
CA ALA A 46 -8.87 -3.22 11.18
C ALA A 46 -8.05 -3.45 9.90
N PRO A 47 -6.98 -2.67 9.66
CA PRO A 47 -6.09 -2.89 8.52
C PRO A 47 -5.59 -4.35 8.44
N LEU A 48 -5.70 -4.97 7.27
CA LEU A 48 -5.25 -6.34 7.01
C LEU A 48 -4.07 -6.32 6.05
N ARG A 49 -2.95 -6.94 6.42
CA ARG A 49 -1.81 -7.13 5.53
C ARG A 49 -2.16 -8.20 4.49
N VAL A 50 -2.21 -7.82 3.22
CA VAL A 50 -2.61 -8.72 2.12
C VAL A 50 -1.44 -9.20 1.26
N ALA A 51 -0.35 -8.44 1.20
CA ALA A 51 0.88 -8.84 0.53
C ALA A 51 2.10 -8.14 1.13
N GLY A 52 3.29 -8.68 0.87
CA GLY A 52 4.53 -7.99 1.22
C GLY A 52 5.74 -8.57 0.50
N LEU A 53 6.75 -7.72 0.35
CA LEU A 53 8.04 -8.02 -0.24
C LEU A 53 9.13 -7.48 0.68
N ARG A 54 10.14 -8.28 1.02
CA ARG A 54 11.23 -7.85 1.91
C ARG A 54 12.58 -8.41 1.48
N GLY A 55 13.64 -7.69 1.80
CA GLY A 55 15.03 -8.12 1.63
C GLY A 55 15.33 -8.41 0.16
N ARG A 56 15.93 -9.58 -0.11
CA ARG A 56 16.42 -9.94 -1.44
C ARG A 56 15.35 -9.83 -2.54
N ASN A 57 14.10 -10.18 -2.26
CA ASN A 57 13.05 -10.12 -3.28
C ASN A 57 12.70 -8.68 -3.67
N LEU A 58 12.82 -7.73 -2.73
CA LEU A 58 12.67 -6.30 -3.03
C LEU A 58 13.92 -5.75 -3.72
N SER A 59 15.11 -6.22 -3.33
CA SER A 59 16.38 -5.88 -4.01
C SER A 59 16.50 -6.40 -5.44
N LEU A 60 15.62 -7.32 -5.88
CA LEU A 60 15.50 -7.71 -7.29
C LEU A 60 14.77 -6.65 -8.13
N VAL A 61 13.91 -5.84 -7.49
CA VAL A 61 13.10 -4.79 -8.12
C VAL A 61 13.73 -3.41 -7.94
N GLU A 62 14.60 -3.22 -6.93
CA GLU A 62 15.44 -2.03 -6.82
C GLU A 62 16.30 -1.86 -8.07
N HIS A 63 15.99 -0.83 -8.85
CA HIS A 63 16.72 -0.48 -10.07
C HIS A 63 18.18 -0.16 -9.71
N ARG A 64 19.11 -1.04 -10.11
CA ARG A 64 20.54 -0.75 -10.08
C ARG A 64 20.83 0.17 -11.27
N VAL A 65 20.73 1.49 -11.06
CA VAL A 65 21.33 2.48 -11.99
C VAL A 65 22.80 2.63 -11.64
#